data_AF-A0A258RF54-F1
#
_entry.id   AF-A0A258RF54-F1
#
_cell.length_a   1.000
_cell.length_b   1.000
_cell.length_c   1.000
_cell.angle_alpha   90.00
_cell.angle_beta   90.00
_cell.angle_gamma   90.00
#
_symmetry.space_group_name_H-M   'P 1'
#
loop_
_entity.id
_entity.type
_entity.pdbx_description
1 polymer ?
#
loop_
_entity_poly.entity_id
_entity_poly.type
_entity_poly.pdbx_seq_one_letter_code
_entity_poly.pdbx_strand_id
1 'polypeptide(L)'
;MNRELLMLVDAISREKSVDLEVVFAAVEAALASASKKLHGGEVDMRVTVDRETGEYETFRRWHVVADEAGLQLPDSEILHFEALEQISDIE
;
A
#
# COMPACT_ATOMS: atom_id res chain seq x y z
N MET A 1 -5.03 3.23 18.90
CA MET A 1 -5.97 2.10 18.76
C MET A 1 -7.25 2.56 18.07
N ASN A 2 -7.55 2.02 16.89
CA ASN A 2 -8.79 2.26 16.16
C ASN A 2 -9.64 0.98 16.12
N ARG A 3 -10.51 0.81 17.11
CA ARG A 3 -11.35 -0.39 17.23
C ARG A 3 -12.51 -0.44 16.24
N GLU A 4 -12.88 0.69 15.62
CA GLU A 4 -14.01 0.74 14.70
C GLU A 4 -13.73 -0.03 13.41
N LEU A 5 -12.53 0.11 12.87
CA LEU A 5 -12.12 -0.63 11.67
C LEU A 5 -12.14 -2.14 11.91
N LEU A 6 -11.60 -2.60 13.04
CA LEU A 6 -11.58 -4.03 13.38
C LEU A 6 -13.00 -4.60 13.53
N MET A 7 -13.92 -3.85 14.16
CA MET A 7 -15.32 -4.25 14.28
C MET A 7 -16.01 -4.34 12.91
N LEU A 8 -15.75 -3.38 12.01
CA LEU A 8 -16.28 -3.41 10.65
C LEU A 8 -15.78 -4.63 9.87
N VAL A 9 -14.48 -4.94 9.97
CA VAL A 9 -13.87 -6.09 9.31
C VAL A 9 -14.47 -7.41 9.81
N ASP A 10 -14.63 -7.58 11.13
CA ASP A 10 -15.26 -8.77 11.73
C ASP A 10 -16.74 -8.92 11.29
N ALA A 11 -17.48 -7.80 11.25
CA ALA A 11 -18.87 -7.81 10.79
C ALA A 11 -18.98 -8.25 9.32
N ILE A 12 -18.15 -7.71 8.43
CA ILE A 12 -18.15 -8.06 7.00
C ILE A 12 -17.74 -9.53 6.79
N SER A 13 -16.72 -9.99 7.51
CA SER A 13 -16.26 -11.38 7.45
C SER A 13 -17.39 -12.35 7.80
N ARG A 14 -18.12 -12.09 8.89
CA ARG A 14 -19.26 -12.91 9.32
C ARG A 14 -20.44 -12.83 8.36
N GLU A 15 -20.79 -11.63 7.88
CA GLU A 15 -21.93 -11.44 6.98
C GLU A 15 -21.72 -12.14 5.65
N LYS A 16 -20.51 -12.05 5.09
CA LYS A 16 -20.19 -12.65 3.79
C LYS A 16 -19.61 -14.06 3.89
N SER A 17 -19.34 -14.56 5.10
CA SER A 17 -18.63 -15.83 5.34
C SER A 17 -17.30 -15.91 4.58
N VAL A 18 -16.53 -14.82 4.65
CA VAL A 18 -15.23 -14.65 3.98
C VAL A 18 -14.13 -14.53 5.03
N ASP A 19 -12.95 -15.04 4.73
CA ASP A 19 -11.78 -14.94 5.61
C ASP A 19 -11.45 -13.48 5.95
N LEU A 20 -11.11 -13.21 7.22
CA LEU A 20 -10.66 -11.91 7.68
C LEU A 20 -9.50 -11.37 6.83
N GLU A 21 -8.58 -12.23 6.38
CA GLU A 21 -7.46 -11.82 5.55
C GLU A 21 -7.90 -11.18 4.23
N VAL A 22 -8.93 -11.75 3.61
CA VAL A 22 -9.49 -11.24 2.35
C VAL A 22 -10.18 -9.90 2.59
N VAL A 23 -10.87 -9.74 3.72
CA VAL A 23 -11.53 -8.48 4.08
C VAL A 23 -10.48 -7.39 4.36
N PHE A 24 -9.43 -7.70 5.12
CA PHE A 24 -8.31 -6.76 5.35
C PHE A 24 -7.66 -6.35 4.04
N ALA A 25 -7.34 -7.30 3.15
CA ALA A 25 -6.76 -6.99 1.84
C ALA A 25 -7.68 -6.09 0.99
N ALA A 26 -9.00 -6.30 1.06
CA ALA A 26 -9.97 -5.46 0.37
C ALA A 26 -10.02 -4.04 0.95
N VAL A 27 -9.99 -3.90 2.28
CA VAL A 27 -9.96 -2.59 2.96
C VAL A 27 -8.65 -1.85 2.65
N GLU A 28 -7.51 -2.52 2.73
CA GLU A 28 -6.20 -1.97 2.36
C GLU A 28 -6.18 -1.50 0.90
N ALA A 29 -6.71 -2.30 -0.03
CA ALA A 29 -6.81 -1.93 -1.44
C ALA A 29 -7.74 -0.72 -1.65
N ALA A 30 -8.86 -0.65 -0.93
CA ALA A 30 -9.78 0.48 -1.00
C ALA A 30 -9.13 1.77 -0.48
N LEU A 31 -8.44 1.70 0.67
CA LEU A 31 -7.70 2.82 1.25
C LEU A 31 -6.56 3.27 0.34
N ALA A 32 -5.79 2.33 -0.22
CA ALA A 32 -4.74 2.62 -1.18
C ALA A 32 -5.28 3.33 -2.43
N SER A 33 -6.41 2.86 -2.97
CA SER A 33 -7.08 3.49 -4.12
C SER A 33 -7.55 4.91 -3.80
N ALA A 34 -8.12 5.13 -2.61
CA ALA A 34 -8.52 6.46 -2.15
C ALA A 34 -7.31 7.39 -1.99
N SER A 35 -6.24 6.91 -1.34
CA SER A 35 -4.98 7.66 -1.17
C SER A 35 -4.33 8.02 -2.51
N LYS A 36 -4.32 7.11 -3.48
CA LYS A 36 -3.83 7.37 -4.85
C LYS A 36 -4.59 8.51 -5.52
N LYS A 37 -5.93 8.54 -5.40
CA LYS A 37 -6.77 9.61 -5.98
C LYS A 37 -6.47 10.99 -5.38
N LEU A 38 -6.06 11.07 -4.12
CA LEU A 38 -5.72 12.32 -3.45
C LEU A 38 -4.37 12.90 -3.91
N HIS A 39 -3.40 12.05 -4.19
CA HIS A 39 -2.04 12.46 -4.56
C HIS A 39 -1.88 12.76 -6.06
N GLY A 40 -2.77 12.21 -6.91
CA GLY A 40 -2.71 12.39 -8.35
C GLY A 40 -1.54 11.62 -8.99
N GLY A 41 -1.49 11.63 -10.33
CA GLY A 41 -0.47 10.91 -11.10
C GLY A 41 -0.60 9.39 -11.04
N GLU A 42 0.41 8.70 -11.53
CA GLU A 42 0.42 7.23 -11.60
C GLU A 42 0.94 6.56 -10.33
N VAL A 43 1.09 7.30 -9.22
CA VAL A 43 1.72 6.84 -7.96
C VAL A 43 1.24 5.47 -7.50
N ASP A 44 2.17 4.64 -7.05
CA ASP A 44 1.86 3.37 -6.39
C ASP A 44 1.77 3.59 -4.86
N MET A 45 0.64 3.20 -4.29
CA MET A 45 0.32 3.39 -2.88
C MET A 45 -0.04 2.04 -2.26
N ARG A 46 0.54 1.76 -1.10
CA ARG A 46 0.24 0.58 -0.29
C ARG A 46 -0.25 1.03 1.07
N VAL A 47 -1.35 0.44 1.53
CA VAL A 47 -1.82 0.61 2.90
C VAL A 47 -1.64 -0.72 3.62
N THR A 48 -1.18 -0.67 4.86
CA THR A 48 -1.12 -1.84 5.74
C THR A 48 -1.91 -1.54 6.99
N VAL A 49 -2.79 -2.45 7.38
CA VAL A 49 -3.59 -2.34 8.61
C VAL A 49 -3.03 -3.29 9.67
N ASP A 50 -2.73 -2.75 10.85
CA ASP A 50 -2.43 -3.54 12.03
C ASP A 50 -3.72 -4.21 12.54
N ARG A 51 -3.69 -5.54 12.57
CA ARG A 51 -4.85 -6.38 12.92
C ARG A 51 -5.18 -6.38 14.41
N GLU A 52 -4.24 -5.98 15.26
CA GLU A 52 -4.41 -5.92 16.71
C GLU A 52 -4.88 -4.53 17.16
N THR A 53 -4.28 -3.49 16.59
CA THR A 53 -4.54 -2.10 17.00
C THR A 53 -5.60 -1.41 16.14
N GLY A 54 -5.81 -1.89 14.91
CA GLY A 54 -6.66 -1.28 13.88
C GLY A 54 -6.09 -0.02 13.27
N GLU A 55 -4.85 0.35 13.62
CA GLU A 55 -4.14 1.46 13.01
C GLU A 55 -3.70 1.07 11.59
N TYR A 56 -3.65 2.04 10.69
CA TYR A 56 -3.19 1.80 9.34
C TYR A 56 -2.13 2.81 8.95
N GLU A 57 -1.16 2.33 8.19
CA GLU A 57 -0.07 3.13 7.65
C GLU A 57 -0.16 3.13 6.14
N THR A 58 0.09 4.28 5.53
CA THR A 58 0.08 4.45 4.08
C THR A 58 1.49 4.73 3.61
N PHE A 59 1.96 3.92 2.67
CA PHE A 59 3.29 4.00 2.08
C PHE A 59 3.15 4.28 0.59
N ARG A 60 3.98 5.21 0.09
CA ARG A 60 4.24 5.29 -1.34
C ARG A 60 5.31 4.26 -1.70
N ARG A 61 5.12 3.56 -2.81
CA ARG A 61 6.09 2.60 -3.34
C ARG A 61 6.64 3.10 -4.66
N TRP A 62 7.89 2.71 -4.90
CA TRP A 62 8.57 2.95 -6.15
C TRP A 62 8.98 1.61 -6.73
N HIS A 63 8.78 1.45 -8.04
CA HIS A 63 9.30 0.34 -8.79
C HIS A 63 10.73 0.67 -9.20
N VAL A 64 11.70 -0.07 -8.66
CA VAL A 64 13.11 0.13 -8.99
C VAL A 64 13.37 -0.43 -10.38
N VAL A 65 13.92 0.38 -11.27
CA VAL A 65 14.25 0.00 -12.64
C VAL A 65 15.75 0.14 -12.90
N ALA A 66 16.26 -0.64 -13.85
CA ALA A 66 17.67 -0.59 -14.22
C ALA A 66 18.05 0.81 -14.76
N ASP A 67 19.25 1.26 -14.42
CA ASP A 67 19.74 2.61 -14.75
C ASP A 67 19.71 2.90 -16.26
N GLU A 68 19.93 1.87 -17.08
CA GLU A 68 19.94 1.96 -18.54
C GLU A 68 18.54 2.00 -19.18
N ALA A 69 17.50 1.56 -18.45
CA ALA A 69 16.13 1.50 -18.97
C ALA A 69 15.45 2.88 -19.00
N GLY A 70 15.92 3.81 -18.16
CA GLY A 70 15.27 5.09 -17.91
C GLY A 70 13.90 4.93 -17.23
N LEU A 71 13.31 6.07 -16.85
CA LEU A 71 11.98 6.10 -16.23
C LEU A 71 10.89 6.11 -17.30
N GLN A 72 10.03 5.10 -17.31
CA GLN A 72 8.82 5.05 -18.12
C GLN A 72 7.64 5.69 -17.39
N LEU A 73 7.59 5.53 -16.07
CA LEU A 73 6.58 6.10 -15.17
C LEU A 73 7.26 6.93 -14.07
N PRO A 74 7.59 8.20 -14.31
CA PRO A 74 8.34 9.04 -13.35
C PRO A 74 7.66 9.21 -11.99
N ASP A 75 6.35 9.02 -11.91
CA ASP A 75 5.59 9.12 -10.66
C ASP A 75 5.63 7.84 -9.81
N SER A 76 6.10 6.72 -10.38
CA SER A 76 6.04 5.40 -9.75
C SER A 76 7.31 4.58 -9.90
N GLU A 77 8.31 5.06 -10.63
CA GLU A 77 9.59 4.40 -10.86
C GLU A 77 10.74 5.23 -10.34
N ILE A 78 11.80 4.54 -9.92
CA ILE A 78 13.06 5.13 -9.47
C ILE A 78 14.22 4.35 -10.08
N LEU A 79 15.30 5.02 -10.46
CA LEU A 79 16.47 4.34 -10.99
C LEU A 79 17.19 3.60 -9.87
N HIS A 80 17.79 2.46 -10.18
CA HIS A 80 18.47 1.61 -9.21
C HIS A 80 19.58 2.36 -8.45
N PHE A 81 20.36 3.21 -9.14
CA PHE A 81 21.36 4.03 -8.45
C PHE A 81 20.74 5.01 -7.43
N GLU A 82 19.59 5.62 -7.75
CA GLU A 82 18.89 6.54 -6.84
C GLU A 82 18.26 5.79 -5.65
N ALA A 83 17.78 4.57 -5.88
CA ALA A 83 17.25 3.71 -4.82
C ALA A 83 18.36 3.32 -3.82
N LEU A 84 19.57 3.00 -4.31
CA LEU A 84 20.74 2.69 -3.48
C LEU A 84 21.20 3.86 -2.60
N GLU A 85 21.01 5.11 -3.05
CA GLU A 85 21.31 6.29 -2.22
C GLU A 85 20.36 6.40 -1.02
N GLN A 86 19.12 5.91 -1.15
CA GLN A 86 18.12 5.93 -0.08
C GLN A 86 18.24 4.70 0.83
N ILE A 87 18.48 3.53 0.25
CA ILE A 87 18.52 2.23 0.92
C ILE A 87 19.70 1.45 0.32
N SER A 88 20.83 1.45 1.00
CA SER A 88 22.10 0.96 0.46
C SER A 88 22.19 -0.55 0.25
N ASP A 89 21.23 -1.31 0.79
CA ASP A 89 21.14 -2.77 0.72
C ASP A 89 19.92 -3.26 -0.09
N ILE A 90 19.33 -2.40 -0.93
CA ILE A 90 18.23 -2.77 -1.83
C ILE A 90 18.76 -3.68 -2.97
N GLU A 91 18.06 -4.79 -3.23
CA GLU A 91 18.34 -5.78 -4.29
C GLU A 91 17.34 -5.70 -5.45
#